data_AF-A0A842NNG7-F1
#
_entry.id   AF-A0A842NNG7-F1
#
_cell.length_a   1.000
_cell.length_b   1.000
_cell.length_c   1.000
_cell.angle_alpha   90.00
_cell.angle_beta   90.00
_cell.angle_gamma   90.00
#
_symmetry.space_group_name_H-M   'P 1'
#
loop_
_entity.id
_entity.type
_entity.pdbx_description
1 polymer ?
#
loop_
_entity_poly.entity_id
_entity_poly.type
_entity_poly.pdbx_seq_one_letter_code
_entity_poly.pdbx_strand_id
1 'polypeptide(L)' 'MIRDEVLTTEGLGFDSVWLSDHVFGLVGSPANPFYECWTTMSALATETQRIKLGQLVMCNPFRHPPMVAKMGATLDSISK' A
#
# COMPACT_ATOMS: atom_id res chain seq x y z
N MET A 1 7.34 2.52 11.98
CA MET A 1 5.94 2.18 12.34
C MET A 1 5.11 1.60 11.18
N ILE A 2 5.39 1.92 9.90
CA ILE A 2 4.97 1.06 8.77
C ILE A 2 6.07 0.99 7.71
N ARG A 3 6.68 2.14 7.39
CA ARG A 3 7.90 2.23 6.57
C ARG A 3 8.99 1.27 7.05
N ASP A 4 9.38 1.38 8.32
CA ASP A 4 10.48 0.56 8.85
C ASP A 4 10.14 -0.94 8.89
N GLU A 5 8.86 -1.28 9.04
CA GLU A 5 8.39 -2.67 9.01
C GLU A 5 8.50 -3.24 7.59
N VAL A 6 8.13 -2.46 6.58
CA VAL A 6 8.28 -2.82 5.17
C VAL A 6 9.75 -2.99 4.80
N LEU A 7 10.61 -2.04 5.21
CA LEU A 7 12.05 -2.12 4.95
C LEU A 7 12.71 -3.30 5.68
N THR A 8 12.27 -3.58 6.90
CA THR A 8 12.71 -4.78 7.65
C THR A 8 12.28 -6.05 6.92
N THR A 9 11.02 -6.11 6.47
CA THR A 9 10.46 -7.24 5.72
C THR A 9 11.21 -7.48 4.41
N GLU A 10 11.56 -6.42 3.68
CA GLU A 10 12.44 -6.48 2.50
C GLU A 10 13.84 -7.01 2.85
N GLY A 11 14.44 -6.52 3.95
CA GLY A 11 15.74 -6.98 4.44
C GLY A 11 15.76 -8.45 4.83
N LEU A 12 14.62 -9.00 5.27
CA LEU A 12 14.43 -10.41 5.58
C LEU A 12 14.22 -11.29 4.33
N GLY A 13 14.10 -10.70 3.15
CA GLY A 13 14.00 -11.44 1.88
C GLY A 13 12.60 -11.88 1.50
N PHE A 14 11.55 -11.27 2.05
CA PHE A 14 10.17 -11.53 1.61
C PHE A 14 9.90 -10.94 0.22
N ASP A 15 9.07 -11.63 -0.56
CA ASP A 15 8.75 -11.24 -1.94
C ASP A 15 7.74 -10.08 -2.04
N SER A 16 6.83 -9.95 -1.06
CA SER A 16 5.77 -8.94 -1.13
C SER A 16 5.20 -8.53 0.23
N VAL A 17 4.68 -7.29 0.29
CA VAL A 17 3.86 -6.76 1.37
C VAL A 17 2.52 -6.29 0.79
N TRP A 18 1.45 -6.53 1.56
CA TRP A 18 0.08 -6.24 1.12
C TRP A 18 -0.60 -5.29 2.08
N LEU A 19 -1.15 -4.19 1.55
CA LEU A 19 -1.86 -3.16 2.29
C LEU A 19 -3.37 -3.30 2.11
N SER A 20 -4.10 -3.02 3.18
CA SER A 20 -5.56 -3.09 3.19
C SER A 20 -6.18 -1.78 2.68
N ASP A 21 -7.03 -1.81 1.65
CA ASP A 21 -7.76 -0.62 1.15
C ASP A 21 -9.10 -0.48 1.87
N HIS A 22 -9.05 -0.26 3.20
CA HIS A 22 -10.23 0.12 3.97
C HIS A 22 -10.19 1.61 4.31
N VAL A 23 -11.36 2.19 4.55
CA VAL A 23 -11.48 3.60 4.98
C VAL A 23 -11.28 3.73 6.50
N PHE A 24 -11.54 2.66 7.25
CA PHE A 24 -11.44 2.61 8.71
C PHE A 24 -10.92 1.25 9.17
N GLY A 25 -10.27 1.22 10.34
CA GLY A 25 -9.80 -0.01 10.96
C GLY A 25 -10.95 -0.92 11.36
N LEU A 26 -10.97 -2.14 10.81
CA LEU A 26 -12.00 -3.14 11.13
C LEU A 26 -11.70 -3.95 12.39
N VAL A 27 -10.43 -4.02 12.79
CA VAL A 27 -9.95 -4.90 13.86
C VAL A 27 -8.97 -4.14 14.75
N GLY A 28 -9.06 -4.39 16.06
CA GLY A 28 -8.19 -3.78 17.05
C GLY A 28 -8.73 -2.47 17.60
N SER A 29 -7.86 -1.73 18.30
CA SER A 29 -8.24 -0.45 18.89
C SER A 29 -8.47 0.60 17.81
N PRO A 30 -9.54 1.41 17.87
CA PRO A 30 -9.72 2.59 17.02
C PRO A 30 -8.58 3.61 17.13
N ALA A 31 -7.77 3.54 18.20
CA ALA A 31 -6.60 4.38 18.37
C ALA A 31 -5.37 3.90 17.57
N ASN A 32 -5.41 2.69 17.01
CA ASN A 32 -4.32 2.19 16.17
C ASN A 32 -4.28 2.99 14.86
N PRO A 33 -3.08 3.36 14.37
CA PRO A 33 -2.98 4.05 13.10
C PRO A 33 -3.52 3.17 11.98
N PHE A 34 -4.41 3.75 11.16
CA PHE A 34 -4.95 3.11 9.97
C PHE A 34 -4.64 4.00 8.76
N TYR A 35 -3.81 3.49 7.85
CA TYR A 35 -3.29 4.29 6.75
C TYR A 35 -4.07 4.05 5.46
N GLU A 36 -4.33 5.12 4.71
CA GLU A 36 -4.98 5.04 3.40
C GLU A 36 -4.04 4.33 2.40
N CYS A 37 -4.58 3.33 1.69
CA CYS A 37 -3.77 2.36 0.95
C CYS A 37 -2.97 2.98 -0.20
N TRP A 38 -3.58 3.79 -1.06
CA TRP A 38 -2.91 4.30 -2.27
C TRP A 38 -1.81 5.31 -1.95
N THR A 39 -2.07 6.21 -1.00
CA THR A 39 -1.08 7.19 -0.52
C THR A 39 0.10 6.50 0.13
N THR A 40 -0.18 5.52 1.00
CA THR A 40 0.86 4.74 1.68
C THR A 40 1.71 3.95 0.69
N MET A 41 1.07 3.25 -0.25
CA MET A 41 1.77 2.45 -1.26
C MET A 41 2.63 3.32 -2.18
N SER A 42 2.16 4.52 -2.54
CA SER A 42 2.94 5.47 -3.34
C SER A 42 4.20 5.95 -2.61
N ALA A 43 4.12 6.20 -1.30
CA ALA A 43 5.28 6.58 -0.49
C ALA A 43 6.26 5.42 -0.29
N LEU A 44 5.74 4.19 -0.10
CA LEU A 44 6.59 3.00 0.07
C LEU A 44 7.30 2.60 -1.22
N ALA A 45 6.63 2.75 -2.37
CA ALA A 45 7.18 2.38 -3.68
C ALA A 45 8.50 3.10 -4.01
N THR A 46 8.70 4.32 -3.48
CA THR A 46 9.94 5.07 -3.68
C THR A 46 11.06 4.67 -2.70
N GLU A 47 10.71 4.04 -1.58
CA GLU A 47 11.65 3.66 -0.52
C GLU A 47 12.16 2.21 -0.69
N THR A 48 11.37 1.32 -1.29
CA THR A 48 11.72 -0.09 -1.51
C THR A 48 12.49 -0.32 -2.81
N GLN A 49 13.27 -1.40 -2.88
CA GLN A 49 14.10 -1.73 -4.06
C GLN A 49 13.84 -3.11 -4.68
N ARG A 50 13.28 -4.06 -3.92
CA ARG A 50 13.01 -5.43 -4.38
C ARG A 50 11.63 -5.93 -3.99
N ILE A 51 11.15 -5.58 -2.80
CA ILE A 51 9.87 -6.11 -2.32
C ILE A 51 8.71 -5.56 -3.14
N LYS A 52 7.78 -6.43 -3.54
CA LYS A 52 6.59 -6.02 -4.27
C LYS A 52 5.54 -5.48 -3.31
N LEU A 53 4.85 -4.43 -3.72
CA LEU A 53 3.74 -3.86 -2.96
C LEU A 53 2.41 -4.24 -3.63
N GLY A 54 1.45 -4.67 -2.83
CA GLY A 54 0.12 -5.08 -3.31
C GLY A 54 -1.01 -4.59 -2.42
N GLN A 55 -2.24 -4.70 -2.93
CA GLN A 55 -3.46 -4.32 -2.23
C GLN A 55 -4.29 -5.56 -1.89
N LEU A 56 -4.65 -5.74 -0.62
CA LEU A 56 -5.42 -6.88 -0.11
C LEU A 56 -6.61 -6.40 0.73
N VAL A 57 -7.74 -6.09 0.14
CA VAL A 57 -8.07 -6.06 -1.30
C VAL A 57 -8.06 -4.63 -1.82
N MET A 58 -8.03 -4.41 -3.14
CA MET A 58 -8.34 -3.11 -3.74
C MET A 58 -9.87 -2.94 -3.79
N CYS A 59 -10.40 -1.95 -3.09
CA CYS A 59 -11.85 -1.73 -3.01
C CYS A 59 -12.29 -0.79 -4.15
N ASN A 60 -12.61 -1.39 -5.30
CA ASN A 60 -13.02 -0.64 -6.50
C ASN A 60 -14.17 0.38 -6.25
N PRO A 61 -15.21 0.09 -5.43
CA PRO A 61 -16.29 1.05 -5.19
C PRO A 61 -15.88 2.39 -4.54
N PHE A 62 -14.69 2.50 -3.94
CA PHE A 62 -14.25 3.73 -3.29
C PHE A 62 -13.84 4.84 -4.26
N ARG A 63 -13.52 4.50 -5.51
CA ARG A 63 -12.98 5.45 -6.50
C ARG A 63 -13.60 5.19 -7.86
N HIS A 64 -13.77 6.24 -8.66
CA HIS A 64 -14.31 6.08 -10.02
C HIS A 64 -13.36 5.23 -10.89
N PRO A 65 -13.82 4.28 -11.73
CA PRO A 65 -12.92 3.32 -12.39
C PRO A 65 -11.80 3.95 -13.23
N PRO A 66 -12.03 4.99 -14.05
CA PRO A 66 -10.97 5.78 -14.67
C PRO A 66 -9.92 6.35 -13.71
N MET A 67 -10.30 6.74 -12.49
CA MET A 67 -9.35 7.22 -11.48
C MET A 67 -8.49 6.07 -10.97
N VAL A 68 -9.07 4.90 -10.70
CA VAL A 68 -8.31 3.69 -10.31
C VAL A 68 -7.28 3.36 -11.39
N ALA A 69 -7.67 3.36 -12.66
CA ALA A 69 -6.76 3.11 -13.78
C ALA A 69 -5.63 4.15 -13.83
N LYS A 70 -5.94 5.45 -13.68
CA LYS A 70 -4.93 6.51 -13.70
C LYS A 70 -3.99 6.45 -12.50
N MET A 71 -4.50 6.15 -11.31
CA MET A 71 -3.71 5.97 -10.09
C MET A 71 -2.77 4.78 -10.22
N GLY A 72 -3.27 3.63 -10.70
CA GLY A 72 -2.47 2.44 -10.96
C GLY A 72 -1.35 2.69 -11.95
N ALA A 73 -1.65 3.28 -13.11
CA ALA A 73 -0.64 3.63 -14.12
C ALA A 73 0.38 4.67 -13.60
N THR A 74 -0.04 5.60 -12.75
CA THR A 74 0.86 6.59 -12.16
C THR A 74 1.79 5.93 -11.14
N LEU A 75 1.25 5.08 -10.27
CA LEU A 75 2.03 4.31 -9.31
C LEU A 75 3.05 3.42 -10.01
N ASP A 76 2.61 2.67 -11.03
CA ASP A 76 3.47 1.81 -11.85
C ASP A 76 4.64 2.61 -12.47
N SER A 77 4.36 3.81 -12.99
CA SER A 77 5.39 4.68 -13.59
C SER A 77 6.41 5.24 -12.59
N ILE A 78 6.06 5.35 -11.29
CA ILE A 78 6.99 5.87 -10.27
C ILE A 78 7.64 4.74 -9.46
N SER A 79 7.01 3.57 -9.41
CA SER A 79 7.63 2.35 -8.89
C SER A 79 8.70 1.89 -9.87
N LYS A 80 9.86 1.50 -9.34
CA LYS A 80 10.99 1.02 -10.13
C LYS A 80 10.75 -0.37 -10.71
#